data_AF-A0A183J6F1-F1
#
_entry.id   AF-A0A183J6F1-F1
#
_cell.length_a   1.000
_cell.length_b   1.000
_cell.length_c   1.000
_cell.angle_alpha   90.00
_cell.angle_beta   90.00
_cell.angle_gamma   90.00
#
_symmetry.space_group_name_H-M   'P 1'
#
loop_
_entity.id
_entity.type
_entity.pdbx_description
1 polymer ?
#
loop_
_entity_poly.entity_id
_entity_poly.type
_entity_poly.pdbx_seq_one_letter_code
_entity_poly.pdbx_strand_id
1 'polypeptide(L)'
;MSEAEHLATAECNDNDSKKLPEARKHDSGAADLEKVTEYVEEKELSAHVHTAVSSILGTQKSKEKQSHTVPDSNKFTIRREDIELIMNEMEVTRQVAERKLRDHKGDAKAVLVEMLTV
;
A
#
# COMPACT_ATOMS: atom_id res chain seq x y z
N MET A 1 -37.77 3.35 -46.97
CA MET A 1 -39.17 3.04 -46.64
C MET A 1 -39.11 1.91 -45.64
N SER A 2 -39.03 2.23 -44.35
CA SER A 2 -40.12 2.49 -43.38
C SER A 2 -40.22 1.26 -42.49
N GLU A 3 -39.82 1.34 -41.22
CA GLU A 3 -40.57 1.88 -40.05
C GLU A 3 -41.51 0.84 -39.41
N ALA A 4 -41.79 1.06 -38.12
CA ALA A 4 -42.45 0.20 -37.12
C ALA A 4 -41.52 -0.87 -36.51
N GLU A 5 -40.84 -0.63 -35.38
CA GLU A 5 -41.38 -0.37 -34.04
C GLU A 5 -42.59 -1.27 -33.70
N HIS A 6 -42.40 -2.22 -32.79
CA HIS A 6 -43.43 -2.48 -31.80
C HIS A 6 -42.81 -2.81 -30.44
N LEU A 7 -42.69 -1.72 -29.68
CA LEU A 7 -42.71 -1.67 -28.24
C LEU A 7 -43.87 -2.53 -27.70
N ALA A 8 -43.58 -3.50 -26.84
CA ALA A 8 -44.59 -4.16 -26.03
C ALA A 8 -44.39 -3.71 -24.58
N THR A 9 -44.99 -2.57 -24.25
CA THR A 9 -45.27 -2.19 -22.86
C THR A 9 -46.28 -3.17 -22.29
N ALA A 10 -45.87 -3.94 -21.28
CA ALA A 10 -46.79 -4.64 -20.41
C ALA A 10 -46.84 -3.89 -19.08
N GLU A 11 -47.74 -2.92 -18.99
CA GLU A 11 -48.26 -2.50 -17.70
C GLU A 11 -49.03 -3.69 -17.11
N CYS A 12 -48.60 -4.19 -15.95
CA CYS A 12 -49.45 -5.02 -15.11
C CYS A 12 -49.80 -4.23 -13.85
N ASN A 13 -51.02 -3.72 -13.88
CA ASN A 13 -51.73 -3.07 -12.80
C ASN A 13 -51.93 -4.05 -11.64
N ASP A 14 -51.73 -3.57 -10.41
CA ASP A 14 -51.94 -4.28 -9.15
C ASP A 14 -53.39 -4.80 -9.01
N ASN A 15 -53.55 -6.08 -8.71
CA ASN A 15 -54.58 -6.52 -7.77
C ASN A 15 -54.36 -7.95 -7.26
N ASP A 16 -54.12 -8.01 -5.95
CA ASP A 16 -54.33 -9.10 -5.00
C ASP A 16 -54.43 -10.54 -5.53
N SER A 17 -53.36 -11.33 -5.29
CA SER A 17 -53.48 -12.73 -4.89
C SER A 17 -52.14 -13.34 -4.43
N LYS A 18 -52.05 -13.56 -3.11
CA LYS A 18 -51.25 -14.61 -2.43
C LYS A 18 -49.74 -14.58 -2.71
N LYS A 19 -48.99 -13.92 -1.80
CA LYS A 19 -47.53 -14.05 -1.68
C LYS A 19 -47.12 -15.53 -1.56
N LEU A 20 -46.69 -16.12 -2.67
CA LEU A 20 -45.80 -17.28 -2.65
C LEU A 20 -44.43 -16.80 -2.12
N PRO A 21 -43.75 -17.57 -1.24
CA PRO A 21 -42.41 -17.20 -0.81
C PRO A 21 -41.51 -17.26 -2.04
N GLU A 22 -41.10 -16.09 -2.53
CA GLU A 22 -40.13 -15.99 -3.61
C GLU A 22 -38.92 -16.81 -3.18
N ALA A 23 -38.55 -17.79 -4.01
CA ALA A 23 -37.39 -18.63 -3.76
C ALA A 23 -36.23 -17.71 -3.40
N ARG A 24 -35.69 -17.85 -2.19
CA ARG A 24 -34.57 -17.03 -1.70
C ARG A 24 -33.40 -17.24 -2.66
N LYS A 25 -33.32 -16.40 -3.69
CA LYS A 25 -32.18 -16.30 -4.58
C LYS A 25 -31.02 -15.98 -3.66
N HIS A 26 -30.04 -16.89 -3.61
CA HIS A 26 -28.84 -16.69 -2.83
C HIS A 26 -28.11 -15.49 -3.45
N ASP A 27 -28.31 -14.31 -2.89
CA ASP A 27 -27.46 -13.16 -3.12
C ASP A 27 -26.15 -13.50 -2.43
N SER A 28 -25.20 -14.08 -3.16
CA SER A 28 -23.91 -14.54 -2.62
C SER A 28 -23.02 -13.38 -2.10
N GLY A 29 -23.56 -12.49 -1.26
CA GLY A 29 -22.98 -11.22 -0.85
C GLY A 29 -23.08 -10.12 -1.90
N ALA A 30 -23.73 -10.35 -3.05
CA ALA A 30 -23.76 -9.38 -4.15
C ALA A 30 -24.34 -8.01 -3.74
N ALA A 31 -25.38 -8.00 -2.91
CA ALA A 31 -25.97 -6.78 -2.38
C ALA A 31 -25.08 -6.07 -1.34
N ASP A 32 -24.28 -6.84 -0.58
CA ASP A 32 -23.33 -6.27 0.39
C ASP A 32 -22.13 -5.62 -0.33
N LEU A 33 -21.69 -6.20 -1.46
CA LEU A 33 -20.63 -5.64 -2.28
C LEU A 33 -20.99 -4.29 -2.90
N GLU A 34 -22.26 -4.07 -3.27
CA GLU A 34 -22.73 -2.77 -3.77
C GLU A 34 -22.64 -1.70 -2.68
N LYS A 35 -23.05 -2.06 -1.45
CA LYS A 35 -23.05 -1.17 -0.29
C LYS A 35 -21.66 -0.72 0.15
N VAL A 36 -20.61 -1.51 -0.10
CA VAL A 36 -19.21 -1.13 0.19
C VAL A 36 -18.74 0.07 -0.66
N THR A 37 -19.39 0.32 -1.80
CA THR A 37 -19.07 1.44 -2.70
C THR A 37 -20.01 2.65 -2.54
N GLU A 38 -21.08 2.49 -1.75
CA GLU A 38 -22.03 3.57 -1.49
C GLU A 38 -21.35 4.73 -0.77
N TYR A 39 -21.66 5.96 -1.18
CA TYR A 39 -21.14 7.15 -0.54
C TYR A 39 -21.71 7.30 0.87
N VAL A 40 -20.83 7.36 1.88
CA VAL A 40 -21.18 7.64 3.27
C VAL A 40 -20.32 8.80 3.77
N GLU A 41 -20.96 9.77 4.41
CA GLU A 41 -20.26 10.90 5.04
C GLU A 41 -19.39 10.42 6.21
N GLU A 42 -18.12 10.84 6.21
CA GLU A 42 -17.19 10.52 7.29
C GLU A 42 -17.64 11.20 8.59
N LYS A 43 -17.69 10.44 9.69
CA LYS A 43 -18.05 10.99 11.00
C LYS A 43 -16.88 11.78 11.58
N GLU A 44 -17.13 13.04 11.92
CA GLU A 44 -16.16 13.86 12.65
C GLU A 44 -15.91 13.31 14.07
N LEU A 45 -14.63 13.19 14.44
CA LEU A 45 -14.21 12.84 15.79
C LEU A 45 -13.86 14.11 16.58
N SER A 46 -14.22 14.12 17.86
CA SER A 46 -14.01 15.24 18.80
C SER A 46 -12.56 15.75 18.86
N ALA A 47 -12.40 17.05 19.09
CA ALA A 47 -11.16 17.85 19.07
C ALA A 47 -9.98 17.40 19.98
N HIS A 48 -10.11 16.30 20.73
CA HIS A 48 -9.04 15.74 21.55
C HIS A 48 -8.03 14.87 20.77
N VAL A 49 -8.19 14.76 19.44
CA VAL A 49 -7.23 14.07 18.54
C VAL A 49 -5.81 14.63 18.69
N HIS A 50 -5.65 15.92 18.95
CA HIS A 50 -4.34 16.57 19.05
C HIS A 50 -3.43 15.95 20.13
N THR A 51 -3.99 15.59 21.29
CA THR A 51 -3.24 14.95 22.39
C THR A 51 -2.87 13.52 22.06
N ALA A 52 -3.77 12.76 21.41
CA ALA A 52 -3.51 11.40 20.97
C ALA A 52 -2.44 11.36 19.87
N VAL A 53 -2.53 12.26 18.88
CA VAL A 53 -1.51 12.42 17.81
C VAL A 53 -0.15 12.78 18.41
N SER A 54 -0.11 13.69 19.38
CA SER A 54 1.13 14.06 20.07
C SER A 54 1.74 12.90 20.86
N SER A 55 0.91 12.03 21.45
CA SER A 55 1.37 10.82 22.14
C SER A 55 1.92 9.76 21.17
N ILE A 56 1.25 9.54 20.03
CA ILE A 56 1.72 8.63 18.98
C ILE A 56 3.04 9.14 18.38
N LEU A 57 3.14 10.44 18.11
CA LEU A 57 4.36 11.04 17.59
C LEU A 57 5.49 11.06 18.64
N GLY A 58 5.17 11.30 19.92
CA GLY A 58 6.12 11.24 21.03
C GLY A 58 6.66 9.83 21.30
N THR A 59 5.85 8.80 21.09
CA THR A 59 6.30 7.40 21.15
C THR A 59 7.08 6.98 19.90
N GLN A 60 6.77 7.52 18.70
CA GLN A 60 7.62 7.37 17.51
C GLN A 60 9.00 7.99 17.72
N LYS A 61 9.11 9.17 18.33
CA LYS A 61 10.41 9.75 18.72
C LYS A 61 11.17 8.90 19.75
N SER A 62 10.47 8.07 20.50
CA SER A 62 11.08 7.13 21.45
C SER A 62 11.60 5.85 20.76
N LYS A 63 10.99 5.43 19.65
CA LYS A 63 11.61 4.47 18.69
C LYS A 63 12.68 5.14 17.83
N GLU A 64 12.64 6.45 17.64
CA GLU A 64 13.71 7.24 17.00
C GLU A 64 14.94 7.42 17.90
N LYS A 65 14.88 7.08 19.19
CA LYS A 65 16.12 6.89 19.97
C LYS A 65 16.89 5.61 19.58
N GLN A 66 16.28 4.73 18.80
CA GLN A 66 16.97 3.65 18.09
C GLN A 66 17.40 4.06 16.66
N SER A 67 17.01 5.26 16.20
CA SER A 67 17.42 5.86 14.92
C SER A 67 18.35 7.08 15.08
N HIS A 68 18.84 7.35 16.30
CA HIS A 68 19.96 8.26 16.55
C HIS A 68 21.24 7.51 16.91
N THR A 69 21.40 6.30 16.39
CA THR A 69 22.69 5.94 15.79
C THR A 69 22.52 6.14 14.29
N VAL A 70 22.40 7.39 13.86
CA VAL A 70 23.04 7.76 12.60
C VAL A 70 24.49 7.96 13.02
N PRO A 71 25.35 6.91 13.05
CA PRO A 71 26.76 7.16 13.19
C PRO A 71 27.11 8.15 12.08
N ASP A 72 28.05 9.05 12.32
CA ASP A 72 28.59 9.98 11.35
C ASP A 72 29.13 9.25 10.09
N SER A 73 28.26 8.71 9.23
CA SER A 73 28.58 7.97 8.02
C SER A 73 28.96 8.90 6.87
N ASN A 74 29.12 10.19 7.18
CA ASN A 74 29.19 11.27 6.21
C ASN A 74 30.63 11.71 5.87
N LYS A 75 31.64 10.92 6.26
CA LYS A 75 33.06 11.20 5.95
C LYS A 75 33.80 10.03 5.30
N PHE A 76 33.09 9.09 4.67
CA PHE A 76 33.74 8.03 3.89
C PHE A 76 33.72 8.40 2.42
N THR A 77 34.90 8.55 1.81
CA THR A 77 35.08 8.78 0.38
C THR A 77 34.82 7.47 -0.37
N ILE A 78 33.59 7.28 -0.81
CA ILE A 78 33.22 6.14 -1.64
C ILE A 78 33.62 6.44 -3.08
N ARG A 79 34.42 5.55 -3.67
CA ARG A 79 34.84 5.64 -5.06
C ARG A 79 33.71 5.18 -5.98
N ARG A 80 33.54 5.87 -7.11
CA ARG A 80 32.49 5.53 -8.08
C ARG A 80 32.76 4.18 -8.74
N GLU A 81 34.03 3.87 -8.96
CA GLU A 81 34.51 2.64 -9.55
C GLU A 81 34.11 1.42 -8.72
N ASP A 82 34.16 1.54 -7.38
CA ASP A 82 33.76 0.46 -6.47
C ASP A 82 32.24 0.22 -6.52
N ILE A 83 31.45 1.29 -6.69
CA ILE A 83 29.98 1.18 -6.87
C ILE A 83 29.67 0.48 -8.20
N GLU A 84 30.31 0.89 -9.29
CA GLU A 84 30.09 0.32 -10.62
C GLU A 84 30.54 -1.16 -10.69
N LEU A 85 31.66 -1.50 -10.03
CA LEU A 85 32.12 -2.88 -9.90
C LEU A 85 31.06 -3.77 -9.22
N ILE A 86 30.53 -3.34 -8.08
CA ILE A 86 29.52 -4.11 -7.34
C ILE A 86 28.21 -4.21 -8.11
N MET A 87 27.79 -3.12 -8.77
CA MET A 87 26.59 -3.13 -9.60
C MET A 87 26.71 -4.15 -10.75
N ASN A 88 27.86 -4.23 -11.40
CA ASN A 88 28.07 -5.11 -12.54
C ASN A 88 28.26 -6.57 -12.13
N GLU A 89 29.01 -6.84 -11.06
CA GLU A 89 29.33 -8.22 -10.64
C GLU A 89 28.15 -8.89 -9.92
N MET A 90 27.46 -8.14 -9.05
CA MET A 90 26.35 -8.66 -8.24
C MET A 90 24.97 -8.38 -8.85
N GLU A 91 24.91 -7.69 -9.98
CA GLU A 91 23.67 -7.28 -10.66
C GLU A 91 22.67 -6.56 -9.74
N VAL A 92 23.18 -5.74 -8.81
CA VAL A 92 22.37 -4.98 -7.85
C VAL A 92 22.15 -3.53 -8.26
N THR A 93 21.10 -2.92 -7.72
CA THR A 93 20.87 -1.48 -7.91
C THR A 93 21.93 -0.64 -7.22
N ARG A 94 22.18 0.55 -7.77
CA ARG A 94 23.12 1.54 -7.21
C ARG A 94 22.88 1.84 -5.73
N GLN A 95 21.62 1.92 -5.32
CA GLN A 95 21.22 2.21 -3.94
C GLN A 95 21.66 1.11 -2.99
N VAL A 96 21.57 -0.16 -3.40
CA VAL A 96 21.99 -1.32 -2.61
C VAL A 96 23.52 -1.36 -2.51
N ALA A 97 24.22 -1.17 -3.64
CA ALA A 97 25.69 -1.14 -3.67
C ALA A 97 26.26 -0.03 -2.77
N GLU A 98 25.74 1.20 -2.88
CA GLU A 98 26.18 2.32 -2.05
C GLU A 98 25.87 2.11 -0.56
N ARG A 99 24.73 1.50 -0.23
CA ARG A 99 24.39 1.19 1.15
C ARG A 99 25.39 0.21 1.75
N LYS A 100 25.69 -0.88 1.04
CA LYS A 100 26.68 -1.86 1.48
C LYS A 100 28.08 -1.28 1.59
N LEU A 101 28.48 -0.43 0.65
CA LEU A 101 29.76 0.29 0.76
C LEU A 101 29.79 1.24 1.96
N ARG A 102 28.67 1.90 2.32
CA ARG A 102 28.59 2.71 3.55
C ARG A 102 28.72 1.85 4.81
N ASP A 103 28.07 0.70 4.84
CA ASP A 103 28.14 -0.24 5.97
C ASP A 103 29.58 -0.77 6.18
N HIS A 104 30.31 -0.97 5.08
CA HIS A 104 31.70 -1.46 5.06
C HIS A 104 32.75 -0.34 4.93
N LYS A 105 32.40 0.91 5.22
CA LYS A 105 33.33 2.08 5.21
C LYS A 105 34.12 2.26 3.89
N GLY A 106 33.54 1.81 2.77
CA GLY A 106 34.13 1.91 1.43
C GLY A 106 35.04 0.75 1.00
N ASP A 107 35.10 -0.37 1.75
CA ASP A 107 35.85 -1.55 1.33
C ASP A 107 35.04 -2.44 0.38
N ALA A 108 35.34 -2.37 -0.91
CA ALA A 108 34.68 -3.18 -1.95
C ALA A 108 34.89 -4.70 -1.76
N LYS A 109 36.05 -5.14 -1.26
CA LYS A 109 36.33 -6.57 -1.08
C LYS A 109 35.48 -7.13 0.06
N ALA A 110 35.40 -6.40 1.17
CA ALA A 110 34.58 -6.81 2.30
C ALA A 110 33.10 -6.93 1.91
N VAL A 111 32.59 -6.01 1.09
CA VAL A 111 31.23 -6.08 0.55
C VAL A 111 31.04 -7.30 -0.34
N LEU A 112 31.94 -7.55 -1.30
CA LEU A 112 31.82 -8.70 -2.19
C LEU A 112 31.88 -10.03 -1.43
N VAL A 113 32.76 -10.14 -0.43
CA VAL A 113 32.82 -11.33 0.43
C VAL A 113 31.52 -11.50 1.22
N GLU A 114 30.98 -10.42 1.80
CA GLU A 114 29.71 -10.47 2.53
C GLU A 114 28.55 -10.90 1.61
N MET A 115 28.46 -10.35 0.40
CA MET A 115 27.37 -10.67 -0.53
C MET A 115 27.46 -12.09 -1.12
N LEU A 116 28.66 -12.68 -1.17
CA LEU A 116 28.88 -14.04 -1.63
C LEU A 116 28.78 -15.10 -0.53
N THR A 117 28.84 -14.69 0.74
CA THR A 117 28.77 -15.63 1.86
C THR A 117 27.30 -15.78 2.29
N VAL A 118 26.75 -16.99 2.11
CA VAL A 118 25.36 -17.36 2.43
C VAL A 118 25.21 -17.71 3.91
#